data_AF-A0A8T0EY41-F1
#
_entry.id   AF-A0A8T0EY41-F1
#
_cell.length_a   1.000
_cell.length_b   1.000
_cell.length_c   1.000
_cell.angle_alpha   90.00
_cell.angle_beta   90.00
_cell.angle_gamma   90.00
#
_symmetry.space_group_name_H-M   'P 1'
#
loop_
_entity.id
_entity.type
_entity.pdbx_description
1 polymer ?
#
loop_
_entity_poly.entity_id
_entity_poly.type
_entity_poly.pdbx_seq_one_letter_code
_entity_poly.pdbx_strand_id
1 'polypeptide(L)'
;MCLHQYLTFNIKEGNVPVTCPDAECSSSGKILVSEIKEIAGEDALFMFERYKLNLDVDLDPTRVWCPSPGCETICSFEPLSDPDIGVSVHCQSCRLKFCSTCN
;
A
#
# COMPACT_ATOMS: atom_id res chain seq x y z
N MET A 1 -21.37 -17.35 1.58
CA MET A 1 -20.94 -16.44 0.50
C MET A 1 -20.72 -14.98 0.94
N CYS A 2 -20.81 -14.61 2.22
CA CYS A 2 -20.68 -13.20 2.63
C CYS A 2 -19.22 -12.71 2.71
N LEU A 3 -18.31 -13.54 3.23
CA LEU A 3 -16.92 -13.14 3.45
C LEU A 3 -16.13 -12.94 2.14
N HIS A 4 -16.36 -13.80 1.13
CA HIS A 4 -15.74 -13.64 -0.19
C HIS A 4 -16.09 -12.30 -0.86
N GLN A 5 -17.39 -11.94 -0.86
CA GLN A 5 -17.84 -10.67 -1.45
C GLN A 5 -17.34 -9.48 -0.64
N TYR A 6 -17.36 -9.57 0.69
CA TYR A 6 -16.80 -8.57 1.58
C TYR A 6 -15.31 -8.31 1.30
N LEU A 7 -14.49 -9.37 1.25
CA LEU A 7 -13.06 -9.27 0.97
C LEU A 7 -12.81 -8.69 -0.42
N THR A 8 -13.45 -9.26 -1.44
CA THR A 8 -13.29 -8.81 -2.83
C THR A 8 -13.68 -7.35 -3.00
N PHE A 9 -14.76 -6.91 -2.35
CA PHE A 9 -15.21 -5.52 -2.42
C PHE A 9 -14.22 -4.58 -1.72
N ASN A 10 -13.86 -4.84 -0.46
CA ASN A 10 -12.94 -3.96 0.29
C ASN A 10 -11.58 -3.85 -0.39
N ILE A 11 -11.04 -4.96 -0.90
CA ILE A 11 -9.77 -4.97 -1.61
C ILE A 11 -9.85 -4.15 -2.90
N LYS A 12 -10.92 -4.28 -3.69
CA LYS A 12 -11.09 -3.52 -4.94
C LYS A 12 -11.23 -2.01 -4.70
N GLU A 13 -11.83 -1.62 -3.59
CA GLU A 13 -11.93 -0.21 -3.18
C GLU A 13 -10.64 0.32 -2.52
N GLY A 14 -9.63 -0.53 -2.31
CA GLY A 14 -8.37 -0.14 -1.65
C GLY A 14 -8.49 0.04 -0.13
N ASN A 15 -9.55 -0.46 0.50
CA ASN A 15 -9.79 -0.39 1.95
C ASN A 15 -8.90 -1.39 2.70
N VAL A 16 -7.59 -1.12 2.72
CA VAL A 16 -6.56 -1.95 3.34
C VAL A 16 -5.98 -1.20 4.56
N PRO A 17 -5.72 -1.87 5.71
CA PRO A 17 -5.90 -3.30 5.97
C PRO A 17 -7.38 -3.69 6.16
N VAL A 18 -7.74 -4.87 5.64
CA VAL A 18 -9.09 -5.45 5.81
C VAL A 18 -9.17 -6.21 7.13
N THR A 19 -10.22 -5.96 7.90
CA THR A 19 -10.47 -6.62 9.19
C THR A 19 -11.70 -7.54 9.13
N CYS A 20 -11.87 -8.37 10.16
CA CYS A 20 -13.02 -9.25 10.30
C CYS A 20 -14.29 -8.39 10.37
N PRO A 21 -15.31 -8.67 9.54
CA PRO A 21 -16.55 -7.92 9.54
C PRO A 21 -17.43 -8.19 10.78
N ASP A 22 -17.09 -9.18 11.60
CA ASP A 22 -17.81 -9.51 12.82
C ASP A 22 -17.38 -8.60 13.98
N ALA A 23 -18.32 -7.78 14.47
CA ALA A 23 -18.10 -6.83 15.55
C ALA A 23 -17.82 -7.51 16.90
N GLU A 24 -18.23 -8.77 17.08
CA GLU A 24 -18.03 -9.54 18.32
C GLU A 24 -16.74 -10.40 18.26
N CYS A 25 -15.92 -10.24 17.21
CA CYS A 25 -14.71 -11.03 17.01
C CYS A 25 -13.65 -10.73 18.09
N SER A 26 -13.35 -11.74 18.90
CA SER A 26 -12.48 -11.62 20.08
C SER A 26 -10.98 -11.50 19.75
N SER A 27 -10.57 -11.84 18.52
CA SER A 27 -9.17 -11.92 18.06
C SER A 27 -8.68 -10.66 17.33
N SER A 28 -9.22 -9.48 17.66
CA SER A 28 -8.92 -8.19 17.03
C SER A 28 -9.15 -8.16 15.50
N GLY A 29 -9.88 -9.14 14.96
CA GLY A 29 -10.36 -9.13 13.59
C GLY A 29 -9.27 -8.99 12.51
N LYS A 30 -8.08 -9.56 12.66
CA LYS A 30 -7.09 -9.54 11.56
C LYS A 30 -7.39 -10.66 10.56
N ILE A 31 -7.54 -10.30 9.29
CA ILE A 31 -7.62 -11.28 8.20
C ILE A 31 -6.20 -11.55 7.70
N LEU A 32 -5.82 -12.82 7.65
CA LEU A 32 -4.51 -13.26 7.20
C LEU A 32 -4.41 -13.22 5.67
N VAL A 33 -3.20 -13.02 5.17
CA VAL A 33 -2.89 -13.05 3.73
C VAL A 33 -3.26 -14.39 3.09
N SER A 34 -3.04 -15.49 3.81
CA SER A 34 -3.45 -16.83 3.39
C SER A 34 -4.97 -16.97 3.26
N GLU A 35 -5.74 -16.38 4.18
CA GLU A 35 -7.21 -16.41 4.13
C GLU A 35 -7.74 -15.59 2.94
N ILE A 36 -7.11 -14.46 2.63
CA ILE A 36 -7.43 -13.68 1.42
C ILE A 36 -7.21 -14.52 0.17
N LYS A 37 -6.07 -15.22 0.08
CA LYS A 37 -5.77 -16.10 -1.06
C LYS A 37 -6.82 -17.20 -1.23
N GLU A 38 -7.15 -17.90 -0.15
CA GLU A 38 -8.07 -19.04 -0.16
C GLU A 38 -9.52 -18.60 -0.44
N ILE A 39 -9.94 -17.46 0.10
CA ILE A 39 -11.33 -17.01 0.02
C ILE A 39 -11.58 -16.16 -1.22
N ALA A 40 -10.72 -15.18 -1.52
CA ALA A 40 -10.93 -14.18 -2.57
C ALA A 40 -10.11 -14.43 -3.85
N GLY A 41 -9.13 -15.34 -3.81
CA GLY A 41 -8.32 -15.73 -4.96
C GLY A 41 -7.04 -14.91 -5.14
N GLU A 42 -6.24 -15.29 -6.15
CA GLU A 42 -4.91 -14.72 -6.37
C GLU A 42 -4.95 -13.26 -6.85
N ASP A 43 -5.91 -12.89 -7.70
CA ASP A 43 -6.05 -11.50 -8.17
C ASP A 43 -6.35 -10.53 -7.02
N ALA A 44 -7.21 -10.94 -6.09
CA ALA A 44 -7.53 -10.15 -4.91
C ALA A 44 -6.32 -10.06 -3.97
N LEU A 45 -5.58 -11.15 -3.80
CA LEU A 45 -4.34 -11.15 -3.01
C LEU A 45 -3.33 -10.15 -3.60
N PHE A 46 -3.11 -10.19 -4.91
CA PHE A 46 -2.18 -9.28 -5.58
C PHE A 46 -2.54 -7.81 -5.38
N MET A 47 -3.84 -7.46 -5.53
CA MET A 47 -4.33 -6.11 -5.24
C MET A 47 -4.14 -5.72 -3.78
N PHE A 48 -4.47 -6.62 -2.85
CA PHE A 48 -4.31 -6.38 -1.41
C PHE A 48 -2.85 -6.07 -1.05
N GLU A 49 -1.89 -6.86 -1.56
CA GLU A 49 -0.47 -6.64 -1.35
C GLU A 49 -0.01 -5.30 -1.95
N ARG A 50 -0.48 -4.96 -3.16
CA ARG A 50 -0.18 -3.68 -3.80
C ARG A 50 -0.68 -2.48 -2.98
N TYR A 51 -1.93 -2.54 -2.51
CA TYR A 51 -2.51 -1.47 -1.69
C TYR A 51 -1.85 -1.38 -0.32
N LYS A 52 -1.51 -2.52 0.30
CA LYS A 52 -0.76 -2.54 1.55
C LYS A 52 0.61 -1.88 1.39
N LEU A 53 1.31 -2.19 0.31
CA LEU A 53 2.61 -1.59 0.01
C LEU A 53 2.50 -0.09 -0.26
N ASN A 54 1.43 0.36 -0.92
CA ASN A 54 1.15 1.80 -1.07
C ASN A 54 0.99 2.48 0.29
N LEU A 55 0.16 1.91 1.16
CA LEU A 55 -0.05 2.43 2.52
C LEU A 55 1.26 2.46 3.32
N ASP A 56 2.07 1.40 3.24
CA ASP A 56 3.36 1.33 3.93
C ASP A 56 4.33 2.42 3.43
N VAL A 57 4.32 2.74 2.14
CA VAL A 57 5.13 3.84 1.58
C VAL A 57 4.58 5.20 1.98
N ASP A 58 3.26 5.40 1.93
CA ASP A 58 2.62 6.68 2.27
C ASP A 58 2.80 7.03 3.77
N LEU A 59 2.89 6.01 4.63
CA LEU A 59 3.14 6.18 6.07
C LEU A 59 4.62 6.35 6.43
N ASP A 60 5.55 5.97 5.54
CA ASP A 60 6.99 6.12 5.78
C ASP A 60 7.51 7.44 5.19
N PRO A 61 7.84 8.45 6.02
CA PRO A 61 8.27 9.77 5.54
C PRO A 61 9.63 9.76 4.83
N THR A 62 10.32 8.62 4.80
CA THR A 62 11.64 8.43 4.16
C THR A 62 11.54 7.71 2.82
N ARG A 63 10.33 7.34 2.39
CA ARG A 63 10.08 6.58 1.16
C ARG A 63 9.09 7.32 0.26
N VAL A 64 9.26 7.12 -1.03
CA VAL A 64 8.35 7.66 -2.04
C VAL A 64 8.35 6.78 -3.29
N TRP A 65 7.20 6.68 -3.96
CA TRP A 65 7.12 6.05 -5.27
C TRP A 65 7.76 6.92 -6.34
N CYS A 66 8.49 6.31 -7.27
CA CYS A 66 8.93 7.01 -8.47
C CYS A 66 7.70 7.42 -9.30
N PRO A 67 7.57 8.70 -9.67
CA PRO A 67 6.39 9.19 -10.38
C PRO A 67 6.40 8.86 -11.89
N SER A 68 7.50 8.28 -12.38
CA SER A 68 7.60 7.85 -13.76
C SER A 68 6.61 6.71 -14.04
N PRO A 69 5.70 6.85 -15.03
CA PRO A 69 4.73 5.81 -15.35
C PRO A 69 5.40 4.48 -15.66
N GLY A 70 4.97 3.41 -14.99
CA GLY A 70 5.50 2.05 -15.17
C GLY A 70 6.86 1.77 -14.52
N CYS A 71 7.46 2.73 -13.81
CA CYS A 71 8.71 2.48 -13.07
C CYS A 71 8.47 1.72 -11.76
N GLU A 72 7.42 2.10 -11.01
CA GLU A 72 6.98 1.45 -9.76
C GLU A 72 8.12 1.14 -8.78
N THR A 73 9.15 2.00 -8.75
CA THR A 73 10.29 1.84 -7.85
C THR A 73 10.09 2.68 -6.60
N ILE A 74 10.19 2.07 -5.42
CA ILE A 74 10.24 2.77 -4.14
C ILE A 74 11.65 3.35 -3.96
N CYS A 75 11.73 4.66 -3.80
CA CYS A 75 12.98 5.38 -3.57
C CYS A 75 13.07 5.81 -2.11
N SER A 76 14.24 5.63 -1.50
CA SER A 76 14.52 6.11 -0.14
C SER A 76 15.31 7.41 -0.18
N PHE A 77 15.04 8.29 0.78
CA PHE A 77 15.73 9.57 0.93
C PHE A 77 15.81 9.97 2.41
N GLU A 78 16.69 10.90 2.73
CA GLU A 78 16.77 11.49 4.07
C GLU A 78 15.75 12.63 4.18
N PRO A 79 14.75 12.53 5.09
CA PRO A 79 13.79 13.60 5.29
C PRO A 79 14.49 14.79 5.94
N LEU A 80 14.01 16.00 5.62
CA LEU A 80 14.42 17.20 6.32
C LEU A 80 13.66 17.31 7.65
N SER A 81 14.15 18.16 8.56
CA SER A 81 13.50 18.43 9.85
C SER A 81 12.08 18.98 9.70
N ASP A 82 11.78 19.61 8.57
CA ASP A 82 10.47 20.14 8.22
C ASP A 82 9.83 19.26 7.14
N PRO A 83 8.72 18.56 7.44
CA PRO A 83 8.05 17.66 6.52
C PRO A 83 7.37 18.39 5.34
N ASP A 84 7.13 19.69 5.44
CA ASP A 84 6.53 20.48 4.35
C ASP A 84 7.56 20.82 3.26
N ILE A 85 8.85 20.60 3.51
CA ILE A 85 9.93 20.87 2.56
C ILE A 85 10.25 19.61 1.75
N GLY A 86 10.00 19.69 0.45
CA GLY A 86 10.34 18.63 -0.50
C GLY A 86 11.84 18.43 -0.67
N VAL A 87 12.26 17.17 -0.75
CA VAL A 87 13.65 16.73 -0.94
C VAL A 87 13.85 16.28 -2.38
N SER A 88 15.02 16.55 -2.96
CA SER A 88 15.38 16.00 -4.28
C SER A 88 15.74 14.52 -4.16
N VAL A 89 14.94 13.66 -4.81
CA VAL A 89 15.12 12.21 -4.82
C VAL A 89 15.59 11.76 -6.20
N HIS A 90 16.53 10.80 -6.23
CA HIS A 90 17.03 10.20 -7.47
C HIS A 90 16.59 8.73 -7.57
N CYS A 91 15.79 8.40 -8.58
CA CYS A 91 15.40 7.03 -8.84
C CYS A 91 16.53 6.26 -9.52
N GLN A 92 16.98 5.15 -8.93
CA GLN A 92 18.06 4.33 -9.50
C GLN A 92 17.62 3.50 -10.73
N SER A 93 16.33 3.17 -10.84
CA SER A 93 15.79 2.35 -11.93
C SER A 93 15.67 3.13 -13.25
N CYS A 94 15.03 4.30 -13.22
CA CYS A 94 14.78 5.11 -14.42
C CYS A 94 15.64 6.38 -14.52
N ARG A 95 16.48 6.66 -13.52
CA ARG A 95 17.36 7.84 -13.42
C ARG A 95 16.63 9.20 -13.34
N LEU A 96 15.30 9.19 -13.17
CA LEU A 96 14.52 10.41 -12.93
C LEU A 96 14.96 11.06 -11.61
N LYS A 97 15.04 12.39 -11.62
CA LYS A 97 15.15 13.22 -10.42
C LYS A 97 13.83 13.95 -10.20
N PHE A 98 13.29 13.88 -9.00
CA PHE A 98 11.98 14.45 -8.67
C PHE A 98 11.96 14.97 -7.23
N CYS A 99 10.92 15.71 -6.88
CA CYS A 99 10.69 16.22 -5.54
C CYS A 99 9.91 15.18 -4.73
N SER A 100 10.28 14.94 -3.47
CA SER A 100 9.57 13.97 -2.62
C SER A 100 8.12 14.37 -2.29
N THR A 101 7.76 15.65 -2.42
CA THR A 101 6.42 16.17 -2.07
C THR A 101 5.66 16.78 -3.25
N CYS A 102 6.35 17.20 -4.32
CA CYS A 102 5.73 17.79 -5.51
C CYS A 102 5.71 16.74 -6.62
N ASN A 103 4.57 16.06 -6.76
CA ASN A 103 4.34 15.11 -7.83
C ASN A 103 3.84 15.81 -9.10
#